data_AF-A0A381WMC4-F1
#
_entry.id   AF-A0A381WMC4-F1
#
_cell.length_a   1.000
_cell.length_b   1.000
_cell.length_c   1.000
_cell.angle_alpha   90.00
_cell.angle_beta   90.00
_cell.angle_gamma   90.00
#
_symmetry.space_group_name_H-M   'P 1'
#
loop_
_entity.id
_entity.type
_entity.pdbx_description
1 polymer ?
#
loop_
_entity_poly.entity_id
_entity_poly.type
_entity_poly.pdbx_seq_one_letter_code
_entity_poly.pdbx_strand_id
1 'polypeptide(L)'
;MINEVDSIQTRMKKRRAMRKNRAKIAFARKKAMKRKILDPKKLMKRARKQARNKVAKRILRGKSLKDLGMGQKRALEKILDKKTAKISKLAKRLVKVVRQKEMMKGKKKPIDKSNKDAIPVKKS
;
A
#
# COMPACT_ATOMS: atom_id res chain seq x y z
N MET A 1 18.57 22.82 -16.02
CA MET A 1 17.22 23.45 -16.05
C MET A 1 16.32 22.54 -16.88
N ILE A 2 15.58 21.62 -16.24
CA ILE A 2 14.85 20.54 -16.92
C ILE A 2 13.43 21.04 -17.22
N ASN A 3 13.26 21.64 -18.39
CA ASN A 3 11.95 22.03 -18.92
C ASN A 3 11.50 21.00 -19.97
N GLU A 4 11.04 19.83 -19.54
CA GLU A 4 10.25 18.97 -20.42
C GLU A 4 8.81 19.49 -20.47
N VAL A 5 8.62 20.67 -21.05
CA VAL A 5 7.29 21.13 -21.45
C VAL A 5 6.99 20.48 -22.79
N ASP A 6 6.35 19.31 -22.77
CA ASP A 6 5.78 18.69 -23.98
C ASP A 6 5.03 19.76 -24.78
N SER A 7 5.34 19.89 -26.08
CA SER A 7 4.52 20.67 -27.02
C SER A 7 3.04 20.28 -26.89
N ILE A 8 2.14 21.26 -27.09
CA ILE A 8 0.68 21.07 -27.00
C ILE A 8 0.24 19.88 -27.87
N GLN A 9 0.85 19.70 -29.03
CA GLN A 9 0.58 18.60 -29.94
C GLN A 9 0.96 17.23 -29.33
N THR A 10 2.13 17.13 -28.71
CA THR A 10 2.60 15.92 -28.01
C THR A 10 1.67 15.57 -26.85
N ARG A 11 1.21 16.57 -26.08
CA ARG A 11 0.24 16.39 -25.00
C ARG A 11 -1.09 15.85 -25.50
N MET A 12 -1.60 16.41 -26.60
CA MET A 12 -2.85 15.95 -27.23
C MET A 12 -2.72 14.52 -27.76
N LYS A 13 -1.57 14.16 -28.36
CA LYS A 13 -1.26 12.80 -28.80
C LYS A 13 -1.21 11.82 -27.62
N LYS A 14 -0.50 12.15 -26.54
CA LYS A 14 -0.43 11.36 -25.29
C LYS A 14 -1.82 11.19 -24.67
N ARG A 15 -2.64 12.26 -24.60
CA ARG A 15 -4.03 12.21 -24.10
C ARG A 15 -4.89 11.25 -24.93
N ARG A 16 -4.85 11.35 -26.26
CA ARG A 16 -5.58 10.45 -27.17
C ARG A 16 -5.14 8.99 -26.99
N ALA A 17 -3.83 8.73 -26.92
CA ALA A 17 -3.29 7.38 -26.70
C ALA A 17 -3.72 6.79 -25.34
N MET A 18 -3.69 7.57 -24.26
CA MET A 18 -4.14 7.15 -22.93
C MET A 18 -5.64 6.85 -22.89
N ARG A 19 -6.45 7.63 -23.61
CA ARG A 19 -7.89 7.37 -23.77
C ARG A 19 -8.16 6.07 -24.53
N LYS A 20 -7.48 5.86 -25.66
CA LYS A 20 -7.57 4.61 -26.45
C LYS A 20 -7.17 3.39 -25.62
N ASN A 21 -6.09 3.52 -24.85
CA ASN A 21 -5.54 2.42 -24.05
C ASN A 21 -6.14 2.30 -22.63
N ARG A 22 -7.20 3.07 -22.29
CA ARG A 22 -7.74 3.13 -20.93
C ARG A 22 -8.07 1.75 -20.35
N ALA A 23 -8.68 0.88 -21.15
CA ALA A 23 -9.08 -0.46 -20.73
C ALA A 23 -7.86 -1.36 -20.47
N LYS A 24 -6.87 -1.32 -21.38
CA LYS A 24 -5.61 -2.06 -21.24
C LYS A 24 -4.82 -1.59 -20.01
N ILE A 25 -4.77 -0.28 -19.76
CA ILE A 25 -4.14 0.30 -18.57
C ILE A 25 -4.88 -0.14 -17.30
N ALA A 26 -6.21 -0.08 -17.29
CA ALA A 26 -7.02 -0.52 -16.15
C ALA A 26 -6.82 -2.01 -15.85
N PHE A 27 -6.79 -2.86 -16.88
CA PHE A 27 -6.49 -4.28 -16.76
C PHE A 27 -5.07 -4.53 -16.24
N ALA A 28 -4.07 -3.87 -16.81
CA ALA A 28 -2.67 -3.96 -16.37
C ALA A 28 -2.51 -3.51 -14.91
N ARG A 29 -3.19 -2.43 -14.51
CA ARG A 29 -3.27 -1.97 -13.11
C ARG A 29 -3.90 -3.01 -12.20
N LYS A 30 -5.04 -3.59 -12.57
CA LYS A 30 -5.68 -4.69 -11.82
C LYS A 30 -4.75 -5.90 -11.70
N LYS A 31 -4.09 -6.31 -12.78
CA LYS A 31 -3.13 -7.42 -12.77
C LYS A 31 -1.96 -7.12 -11.82
N ALA A 32 -1.36 -5.93 -11.92
CA ALA A 32 -0.25 -5.50 -11.06
C ALA A 32 -0.63 -5.48 -9.58
N MET A 33 -1.82 -4.99 -9.21
CA MET A 33 -2.30 -4.99 -7.83
C MET A 33 -2.44 -6.41 -7.25
N LYS A 34 -2.80 -7.39 -8.09
CA LYS A 34 -2.94 -8.79 -7.71
C LYS A 34 -1.61 -9.57 -7.71
N ARG A 35 -0.54 -9.03 -8.28
CA ARG A 35 0.77 -9.71 -8.32
C ARG A 35 1.29 -9.89 -6.90
N LYS A 36 1.54 -11.14 -6.54
CA LYS A 36 2.17 -11.52 -5.27
C LYS A 36 3.63 -11.10 -5.34
N ILE A 37 4.10 -10.39 -4.32
CA ILE A 37 5.51 -10.01 -4.20
C ILE A 37 6.12 -10.85 -3.09
N LEU A 38 6.89 -11.85 -3.49
CA LEU A 38 7.44 -12.89 -2.61
C LEU A 38 8.94 -12.74 -2.35
N ASP A 39 9.59 -11.76 -2.99
CA ASP A 39 10.99 -11.44 -2.75
C ASP A 39 11.23 -11.11 -1.25
N PRO A 40 12.12 -11.86 -0.57
CA PRO A 40 12.41 -11.68 0.85
C PRO A 40 12.82 -10.26 1.23
N LYS A 41 13.61 -9.58 0.37
CA LYS A 41 14.07 -8.19 0.64
C LYS A 41 12.88 -7.23 0.65
N LYS A 42 11.96 -7.36 -0.31
CA LYS A 42 10.73 -6.55 -0.39
C LYS A 42 9.76 -6.84 0.76
N LEU A 43 9.62 -8.11 1.16
CA LEU A 43 8.80 -8.50 2.30
C LEU A 43 9.34 -7.87 3.59
N MET A 44 10.66 -7.91 3.81
CA MET A 44 11.28 -7.33 4.99
C MET A 44 11.13 -5.80 5.02
N LYS A 45 11.30 -5.11 3.87
CA LYS A 45 11.05 -3.65 3.77
C LYS A 45 9.61 -3.30 4.13
N ARG A 46 8.64 -4.09 3.67
CA ARG A 46 7.21 -3.91 4.01
C ARG A 46 6.92 -4.20 5.48
N ALA A 47 7.50 -5.25 6.04
CA ALA A 47 7.38 -5.59 7.45
C ALA A 47 7.95 -4.48 8.34
N ARG A 48 9.11 -3.91 7.98
CA ARG A 48 9.69 -2.74 8.66
C ARG A 48 8.78 -1.52 8.61
N LYS A 49 8.16 -1.23 7.46
CA LYS A 49 7.19 -0.12 7.34
C LYS A 49 5.96 -0.36 8.23
N GLN A 50 5.41 -1.58 8.25
CA GLN A 50 4.29 -1.92 9.11
C GLN A 50 4.66 -1.83 10.60
N ALA A 51 5.87 -2.28 10.97
CA ALA A 51 6.39 -2.17 12.32
C ALA A 51 6.51 -0.70 12.75
N ARG A 52 7.09 0.17 11.90
CA ARG A 52 7.15 1.63 12.15
C ARG A 52 5.77 2.22 12.39
N ASN A 53 4.79 1.90 11.54
CA ASN A 53 3.42 2.40 11.70
C ASN A 53 2.77 1.92 13.00
N LYS A 54 3.02 0.68 13.44
CA LYS A 54 2.51 0.17 14.72
C LYS A 54 3.12 0.91 15.91
N VAL A 55 4.42 1.18 15.87
CA VAL A 55 5.11 1.94 16.92
C VAL A 55 4.65 3.40 16.92
N ALA A 56 4.52 4.02 15.74
CA ALA A 56 3.99 5.37 15.58
C ALA A 56 2.58 5.49 16.17
N LYS A 57 1.68 4.54 15.87
CA LYS A 57 0.33 4.52 16.43
C LYS A 57 0.32 4.49 17.97
N ARG A 58 1.26 3.76 18.59
CA ARG A 58 1.40 3.74 20.05
C ARG A 58 1.90 5.07 20.61
N ILE A 59 2.86 5.71 19.94
CA ILE A 59 3.39 7.02 20.35
C ILE A 59 2.31 8.09 20.26
N LEU A 60 1.49 8.06 19.20
CA LEU A 60 0.47 9.07 18.94
C LEU A 60 -0.80 8.93 19.80
N ARG A 61 -0.91 7.88 20.62
CA ARG A 61 -2.02 7.65 21.59
C ARG A 61 -3.43 7.92 21.01
N GLY A 62 -3.67 7.52 19.77
CA GLY A 62 -4.97 7.71 19.10
C GLY A 62 -5.04 8.86 18.10
N LYS A 63 -4.09 9.81 18.11
CA LYS A 63 -3.97 10.83 17.06
C LYS A 63 -3.52 10.19 15.74
N SER A 64 -4.06 10.66 14.62
CA SER A 64 -3.65 10.17 13.31
C SER A 64 -2.41 10.91 12.80
N LEU A 65 -1.63 10.28 11.92
CA LEU A 65 -0.49 10.97 11.28
C LEU A 65 -0.93 12.14 10.39
N LYS A 66 -2.20 12.17 9.96
CA LYS A 66 -2.73 13.22 9.08
C LYS A 66 -2.90 14.53 9.84
N ASP A 67 -3.28 14.42 11.11
CA ASP A 67 -3.58 15.56 11.99
C ASP A 67 -2.31 16.24 12.51
N LEU A 68 -1.13 15.65 12.25
CA LEU A 68 0.15 16.20 12.68
C LEU A 68 0.69 17.24 11.70
N GLY A 69 1.15 18.36 12.24
CA GLY A 69 1.93 19.35 11.50
C GLY A 69 3.30 18.79 11.06
N MET A 70 3.96 19.48 10.12
CA MET A 70 5.26 19.04 9.59
C MET A 70 6.34 18.91 10.67
N GLY A 71 6.38 19.82 11.65
CA GLY A 71 7.32 19.74 12.78
C GLY A 71 7.10 18.50 13.64
N GLN A 72 5.84 18.19 13.97
CA GLN A 72 5.48 17.00 14.75
C GLN A 72 5.80 15.70 13.99
N LYS A 73 5.59 15.67 12.67
CA LYS A 73 6.00 14.54 11.83
C LYS A 73 7.51 14.31 11.88
N ARG A 74 8.32 15.37 11.78
CA ARG A 74 9.79 15.28 11.92
C ARG A 74 10.20 14.79 13.30
N ALA A 75 9.58 15.29 14.37
CA ALA A 75 9.84 14.84 15.74
C ALA A 75 9.50 13.35 15.91
N LEU A 76 8.37 12.90 15.37
CA LEU A 76 7.96 11.50 15.37
C LEU A 76 9.00 10.61 14.66
N GLU A 77 9.49 11.01 13.49
CA GLU A 77 10.52 10.26 12.77
C GLU A 77 11.81 10.14 13.59
N LYS A 78 12.29 11.23 14.22
CA LYS A 78 13.46 11.18 15.13
C LYS A 78 13.26 10.17 16.26
N ILE A 79 12.06 10.10 16.84
CA ILE A 79 11.73 9.13 17.90
C ILE A 79 11.72 7.70 17.34
N LEU A 80 11.20 7.49 16.14
CA LEU A 80 11.18 6.19 15.48
C LEU A 80 12.60 5.71 15.13
N ASP A 81 13.49 6.61 14.70
CA ASP A 81 14.89 6.30 14.41
C ASP A 81 15.65 5.84 15.66
N LYS A 82 15.38 6.45 16.82
CA LYS A 82 15.92 5.98 18.10
C LYS A 82 15.39 4.59 18.51
N LYS A 83 14.31 4.10 17.91
CA LYS A 83 13.66 2.81 18.24
C LYS A 83 13.91 1.72 17.19
N THR A 84 14.95 1.86 16.35
CA THR A 84 15.32 0.92 15.28
C THR A 84 15.44 -0.54 15.75
N ALA A 85 16.04 -0.79 16.91
CA ALA A 85 16.18 -2.16 17.44
C ALA A 85 14.81 -2.82 17.73
N LYS A 86 13.90 -2.10 18.38
CA LYS A 86 12.53 -2.56 18.67
C LYS A 86 11.75 -2.78 17.36
N ILE A 87 11.87 -1.86 16.40
CA ILE A 87 11.26 -1.97 15.08
C ILE A 87 11.78 -3.19 14.32
N SER A 88 13.09 -3.46 14.38
CA SER A 88 13.70 -4.62 13.69
C SER A 88 13.23 -5.95 14.27
N LYS A 89 13.13 -6.07 15.61
CA LYS A 89 12.55 -7.27 16.27
C LYS A 89 11.09 -7.47 15.86
N LEU A 90 10.29 -6.39 15.86
CA LEU A 90 8.89 -6.45 15.43
C LEU A 90 8.75 -6.79 13.95
N ALA A 91 9.61 -6.25 13.09
CA ALA A 91 9.60 -6.52 11.67
C ALA A 91 9.82 -8.01 11.38
N LYS A 92 10.80 -8.66 12.02
CA LYS A 92 11.04 -10.10 11.87
C LYS A 92 9.78 -10.93 12.14
N ARG A 93 9.06 -10.63 13.23
CA ARG A 93 7.77 -11.28 13.57
C ARG A 93 6.68 -10.99 12.54
N LEU A 94 6.62 -9.78 12.01
CA LEU A 94 5.62 -9.37 11.03
C LEU A 94 5.84 -9.92 9.62
N VAL A 95 7.03 -10.45 9.28
CA VAL A 95 7.30 -11.01 7.94
C VAL A 95 6.28 -12.10 7.58
N LYS A 96 5.93 -12.98 8.52
CA LYS A 96 4.92 -14.05 8.30
C LYS A 96 3.56 -13.46 7.92
N VAL A 97 3.10 -12.47 8.68
CA VAL A 97 1.80 -11.79 8.45
C VAL A 97 1.81 -11.03 7.12
N VAL A 98 2.91 -10.34 6.81
CA VAL A 98 3.07 -9.63 5.53
C VAL A 98 3.05 -10.62 4.37
N ARG A 99 3.76 -11.74 4.48
CA ARG A 99 3.78 -12.79 3.45
C ARG A 99 2.38 -13.38 3.22
N GLN A 100 1.64 -13.69 4.28
CA GLN A 100 0.25 -14.14 4.18
C GLN A 100 -0.63 -13.10 3.48
N LYS A 101 -0.52 -11.82 3.89
CA LYS A 101 -1.26 -10.73 3.26
C LYS A 101 -0.95 -10.58 1.77
N GLU A 102 0.32 -10.73 1.38
CA GLU A 102 0.73 -10.72 -0.03
C GLU A 102 0.18 -11.93 -0.79
N MET A 103 0.18 -13.12 -0.19
CA MET A 103 -0.38 -14.34 -0.81
C MET A 103 -1.90 -14.26 -0.99
N MET A 104 -2.60 -13.54 -0.10
CA MET A 104 -4.03 -13.30 -0.18
C MET A 104 -4.41 -12.23 -1.21
N LYS A 105 -3.44 -11.45 -1.74
CA LYS A 105 -3.74 -10.49 -2.80
C LYS A 105 -4.28 -11.20 -4.04
N GLY A 106 -5.41 -10.71 -4.52
CA GLY A 106 -6.09 -11.25 -5.69
C GLY A 106 -6.88 -12.54 -5.45
N LYS A 107 -6.80 -13.15 -4.26
CA LYS A 107 -7.73 -14.21 -3.85
C LYS A 107 -9.05 -13.57 -3.43
N LYS A 108 -10.18 -14.18 -3.81
CA LYS A 108 -11.47 -13.86 -3.20
C LYS A 108 -11.40 -14.30 -1.74
N LYS A 109 -11.89 -13.48 -0.81
CA LYS A 109 -12.04 -13.93 0.58
C LYS A 109 -13.05 -15.10 0.55
N PRO A 110 -12.81 -16.20 1.28
CA PRO A 110 -13.84 -17.21 1.45
C PRO A 110 -15.09 -16.54 2.06
N ILE A 111 -16.26 -16.89 1.55
CA ILE A 111 -17.54 -16.44 2.11
C ILE A 111 -17.68 -17.15 3.45
N ASP A 112 -17.56 -16.41 4.54
CA ASP A 112 -17.82 -16.95 5.88
C ASP A 112 -19.33 -16.88 6.15
N LYS A 113 -19.89 -17.91 6.81
CA LYS A 113 -21.31 -18.03 7.16
C LYS A 113 -21.80 -16.87 8.05
N SER A 114 -20.88 -16.16 8.70
CA SER A 114 -21.12 -14.97 9.53
C SER A 114 -21.44 -13.71 8.73
N ASN A 115 -21.20 -13.68 7.41
CA ASN A 115 -21.44 -12.53 6.53
C ASN A 115 -22.55 -12.87 5.52
N LYS A 116 -23.79 -13.02 6.01
CA LYS A 116 -24.98 -13.45 5.25
C LYS A 116 -25.27 -12.59 4.00
N ASP A 117 -24.79 -11.34 3.98
CA ASP A 117 -24.93 -10.40 2.85
C ASP A 117 -24.04 -10.73 1.64
N ALA A 118 -23.15 -11.72 1.75
CA ALA A 118 -22.25 -12.13 0.68
C ALA A 118 -22.74 -13.34 -0.13
N ILE A 119 -23.94 -13.86 0.17
CA ILE A 119 -24.60 -14.87 -0.68
C ILE A 119 -25.16 -14.14 -1.90
N PRO A 120 -24.71 -14.45 -3.12
CA PRO A 120 -25.29 -13.86 -4.32
C PRO A 120 -26.74 -14.35 -4.46
N VAL A 121 -27.69 -13.54 -4.00
CA VAL A 121 -29.11 -13.78 -4.28
C VAL A 121 -29.29 -13.66 -5.78
N LYS A 122 -29.75 -14.74 -6.42
CA LYS A 122 -30.10 -14.76 -7.84
C LYS A 122 -31.19 -13.71 -8.04
N LYS A 123 -30.87 -12.58 -8.68
CA LYS A 123 -31.89 -11.58 -9.04
C LYS A 123 -32.84 -12.25 -10.04
N SER A 124 -34.09 -12.40 -9.62
CA SER A 124 -35.23 -12.73 -10.47
C SER A 124 -35.44 -11.67 -11.54
#